data_AF-A0A7C0XXI7-F1
#
_entry.id   AF-A0A7C0XXI7-F1
#
_cell.length_a   1.000
_cell.length_b   1.000
_cell.length_c   1.000
_cell.angle_alpha   90.00
_cell.angle_beta   90.00
_cell.angle_gamma   90.00
#
_symmetry.space_group_name_H-M   'P 1'
#
loop_
_entity.id
_entity.type
_entity.pdbx_description
1 polymer ?
#
loop_
_entity_poly.entity_id
_entity_poly.type
_entity_poly.pdbx_seq_one_letter_code
_entity_poly.pdbx_strand_id
1 'polypeptide(L)'
;TCFWRQHQINIVDTPGHIDFTAEVQRSLRVLDGGVVVFDAVAGVEPQSETVWRQARAFGVPLVAFINKMDKLGADFAHAVETIRERLGANPVAIQWPIGAESQFRGVVDLLEMRAVLWDAEDDLGVAPRWTEIPSELEEVVLEARERALEQIVETDDDLMLSYLEGEDISPARLRRALRRATLAGVLNPVLCGSALRNRGVQLLLDAVVDYLPSPLDVPPVEGINPYTGKTESRLADPKEPLAALVFKIATDPYVGRLAYFRVYSGTIRVGSRVINAASENTRRRGERISKLLRMYADRREEIEELRAGDIGATVGLKTAFTGDTLSAPHGPIVLESITFPEPVIFVAIEPRTAADHDRLFEGLRRLAEEDPTFVVRTDEQTGQTLISGMGELHLEILADRLKREFGVEGRVSRPRVTYRETIRQRASGEGVFDRQVGGRNHFARVLLEVAPLPTGDNFRFTNTMRYGNLPPEFVQAVERGCREAMESGVLAGYQMIDVEARLLDADWDEEASSELAFQVAGVQAFNQAVERADPVLLEPVMNLEVVVPEAYTGEVMGDLNARGAEIQEMALRAGGTQAIRAYVPLARMFGYATDLRSLTQGRGMFTMEFHHFAEVDQQRMEAIVYGGGW
;
A
#
# COMPACT_ATOMS: atom_id res chain seq x y z
N THR A 1 22.03 -11.28 -8.07
CA THR A 1 22.28 -12.35 -9.06
C THR A 1 23.24 -13.39 -8.50
N CYS A 2 23.00 -14.67 -8.79
CA CYS A 2 23.90 -15.78 -8.51
C CYS A 2 23.93 -16.76 -9.71
N PHE A 3 24.84 -17.74 -9.67
CA PHE A 3 24.95 -18.77 -10.70
C PHE A 3 24.82 -20.16 -10.09
N TRP A 4 23.97 -21.00 -10.68
CA TRP A 4 23.74 -22.37 -10.23
C TRP A 4 23.60 -23.30 -11.44
N ARG A 5 24.34 -24.41 -11.48
CA ARG A 5 24.36 -25.37 -12.62
C ARG A 5 24.46 -24.69 -14.00
N GLN A 6 25.34 -23.71 -14.15
CA GLN A 6 25.52 -22.89 -15.37
C GLN A 6 24.35 -21.98 -15.76
N HIS A 7 23.33 -21.84 -14.90
CA HIS A 7 22.21 -20.92 -15.06
C HIS A 7 22.44 -19.66 -14.22
N GLN A 8 22.02 -18.50 -14.73
CA GLN A 8 22.00 -17.24 -13.99
C GLN A 8 20.64 -17.10 -13.30
N ILE A 9 20.66 -16.92 -11.97
CA ILE A 9 19.45 -16.72 -11.17
C ILE A 9 19.46 -15.27 -10.65
N ASN A 10 18.40 -14.53 -10.96
CA ASN A 10 18.17 -13.20 -10.41
C ASN A 10 17.12 -13.32 -9.30
N ILE A 11 17.56 -13.12 -8.05
CA ILE A 11 16.67 -13.21 -6.89
C ILE A 11 16.21 -11.79 -6.54
N VAL A 12 14.90 -11.58 -6.52
CA VAL A 12 14.27 -10.40 -5.93
C VAL A 12 13.57 -10.88 -4.67
N ASP A 13 14.10 -10.50 -3.52
CA ASP A 13 13.50 -10.82 -2.24
C ASP A 13 12.29 -9.91 -1.99
N THR A 14 11.20 -10.49 -1.50
CA THR A 14 9.94 -9.78 -1.24
C THR A 14 9.54 -9.93 0.21
N PRO A 15 9.16 -8.85 0.89
CA PRO A 15 8.67 -8.93 2.27
C PRO A 15 7.35 -9.72 2.32
N GLY A 16 7.22 -10.64 3.28
CA GLY A 16 5.98 -11.40 3.51
C GLY A 16 4.92 -10.65 4.33
N HIS A 17 5.20 -9.41 4.75
CA HIS A 17 4.33 -8.65 5.64
C HIS A 17 3.34 -7.77 4.86
N ILE A 18 2.10 -7.67 5.36
CA ILE A 18 0.98 -7.00 4.67
C ILE A 18 1.25 -5.51 4.41
N ASP A 19 1.97 -4.85 5.32
CA ASP A 19 2.39 -3.45 5.22
C ASP A 19 3.29 -3.16 4.03
N PHE A 20 3.89 -4.18 3.41
CA PHE A 20 4.77 -4.05 2.25
C PHE A 20 4.21 -4.76 1.01
N THR A 21 2.89 -4.96 0.96
CA THR A 21 2.18 -5.59 -0.18
C THR A 21 2.49 -4.95 -1.52
N ALA A 22 2.73 -3.64 -1.58
CA ALA A 22 3.15 -2.99 -2.81
C ALA A 22 4.53 -3.43 -3.30
N GLU A 23 5.47 -3.77 -2.41
CA GLU A 23 6.76 -4.36 -2.82
C GLU A 23 6.58 -5.78 -3.37
N VAL A 24 5.66 -6.56 -2.79
CA VAL A 24 5.30 -7.89 -3.29
C VAL A 24 4.68 -7.79 -4.69
N GLN A 25 3.67 -6.94 -4.88
CA GLN A 25 3.02 -6.76 -6.19
C GLN A 25 3.99 -6.28 -7.27
N ARG A 26 4.88 -5.33 -6.94
CA ARG A 26 5.93 -4.85 -7.86
C ARG A 26 6.86 -5.98 -8.29
N SER A 27 7.28 -6.79 -7.33
CA SER A 27 8.25 -7.86 -7.58
C SER A 27 7.62 -9.00 -8.36
N LEU A 28 6.41 -9.45 -8.00
CA LEU A 28 5.70 -10.53 -8.69
C LEU A 28 5.51 -10.25 -10.19
N ARG A 29 5.32 -8.98 -10.56
CA ARG A 29 5.18 -8.58 -11.96
C ARG A 29 6.48 -8.65 -12.77
N VAL A 30 7.61 -8.53 -12.09
CA VAL A 30 8.95 -8.54 -12.68
C VAL A 30 9.58 -9.92 -12.63
N LEU A 31 9.06 -10.82 -11.80
CA LEU A 31 9.57 -12.17 -11.66
C LEU A 31 8.97 -13.09 -12.73
N ASP A 32 9.77 -14.06 -13.17
CA ASP A 32 9.28 -15.12 -14.06
C ASP A 32 8.58 -16.22 -13.25
N GLY A 33 9.13 -16.56 -12.08
CA GLY A 33 8.61 -17.58 -11.18
C GLY A 33 8.89 -17.23 -9.72
N GLY A 34 8.23 -17.92 -8.79
CA GLY A 34 8.33 -17.65 -7.36
C GLY A 34 8.59 -18.89 -6.52
N VAL A 35 9.29 -18.70 -5.40
CA VAL A 35 9.38 -19.70 -4.32
C VAL A 35 8.61 -19.16 -3.12
N VAL A 36 7.50 -19.81 -2.76
CA VAL A 36 6.73 -19.45 -1.57
C VAL A 36 7.21 -20.29 -0.40
N VAL A 37 7.64 -19.61 0.67
CA VAL A 37 8.20 -20.25 1.86
C VAL A 37 7.12 -20.36 2.94
N PHE A 38 6.93 -21.57 3.45
CA PHE A 38 5.96 -21.87 4.52
C PHE A 38 6.69 -22.32 5.80
N ASP A 39 6.09 -22.08 6.96
CA ASP A 39 6.58 -22.60 8.24
C ASP A 39 6.11 -24.06 8.42
N ALA A 40 7.02 -24.98 8.74
CA ALA A 40 6.71 -26.39 8.91
C ALA A 40 5.75 -26.69 10.08
N VAL A 41 5.57 -25.77 11.02
CA VAL A 41 4.66 -25.96 12.17
C VAL A 41 3.28 -25.38 11.85
N ALA A 42 3.24 -24.15 11.36
CA ALA A 42 1.97 -23.44 11.11
C ALA A 42 1.33 -23.77 9.75
N GLY A 43 2.12 -24.25 8.79
CA GLY A 43 1.69 -24.44 7.40
C GLY A 43 1.34 -23.10 6.75
N VAL A 44 0.15 -23.01 6.16
CA VAL A 44 -0.37 -21.77 5.54
C VAL A 44 -0.89 -20.80 6.60
N GLU A 45 -0.22 -19.66 6.72
CA GLU A 45 -0.63 -18.51 7.53
C GLU A 45 -1.42 -17.47 6.70
N PRO A 46 -2.24 -16.60 7.32
CA PRO A 46 -3.05 -15.59 6.61
C PRO A 46 -2.24 -14.69 5.65
N GLN A 47 -1.00 -14.35 6.02
CA GLN A 47 -0.11 -13.54 5.19
C GLN A 47 0.38 -14.34 3.97
N SER A 48 0.75 -15.61 4.17
CA SER A 48 1.18 -16.50 3.08
C SER A 48 0.05 -16.77 2.07
N GLU A 49 -1.20 -16.85 2.54
CA GLU A 49 -2.39 -16.95 1.71
C GLU A 49 -2.55 -15.72 0.80
N THR A 50 -2.32 -14.53 1.34
CA THR A 50 -2.42 -13.27 0.58
C THR A 50 -1.37 -13.20 -0.51
N VAL A 51 -0.11 -13.52 -0.20
CA VAL A 51 1.00 -13.55 -1.17
C VAL A 51 0.76 -14.59 -2.26
N TRP A 52 0.29 -15.79 -1.88
CA TRP A 52 -0.03 -16.85 -2.84
C TRP A 52 -1.13 -16.44 -3.82
N ARG A 53 -2.22 -15.84 -3.33
CA ARG A 53 -3.30 -15.33 -4.18
C ARG A 53 -2.83 -14.24 -5.13
N GLN A 54 -1.98 -13.32 -4.66
CA GLN A 54 -1.38 -12.29 -5.51
C GLN A 54 -0.55 -12.92 -6.62
N ALA A 55 0.34 -13.86 -6.30
CA ALA A 55 1.17 -14.53 -7.29
C ALA A 55 0.34 -15.29 -8.34
N ARG A 56 -0.72 -16.00 -7.92
CA ARG A 56 -1.66 -16.65 -8.85
C ARG A 56 -2.41 -15.65 -9.73
N ALA A 57 -2.81 -14.50 -9.20
CA ALA A 57 -3.49 -13.46 -9.97
C ALA A 57 -2.60 -12.89 -11.10
N PHE A 58 -1.28 -12.85 -10.88
CA PHE A 58 -0.29 -12.48 -11.90
C PHE A 58 0.15 -13.65 -12.80
N GLY A 59 -0.39 -14.85 -12.60
CA GLY A 59 -0.03 -16.03 -13.38
C GLY A 59 1.41 -16.51 -13.17
N VAL A 60 2.03 -16.17 -12.04
CA VAL A 60 3.43 -16.53 -11.75
C VAL A 60 3.49 -18.01 -11.34
N PRO A 61 4.28 -18.87 -12.02
CA PRO A 61 4.52 -20.25 -11.59
C PRO A 61 5.22 -20.32 -10.23
N LEU A 62 4.75 -21.21 -9.35
CA LEU A 62 5.18 -21.28 -7.96
C LEU A 62 5.70 -22.67 -7.56
N VAL A 63 6.83 -22.66 -6.84
CA VAL A 63 7.34 -23.78 -6.05
C VAL A 63 7.11 -23.46 -4.57
N ALA A 64 6.71 -24.46 -3.78
CA ALA A 64 6.54 -24.31 -2.34
C ALA A 64 7.75 -24.90 -1.59
N PHE A 65 8.25 -24.18 -0.59
CA PHE A 65 9.32 -24.64 0.29
C PHE A 65 8.86 -24.61 1.74
N ILE A 66 8.70 -25.80 2.34
CA ILE A 66 8.37 -25.95 3.76
C ILE A 66 9.67 -25.86 4.57
N ASN A 67 9.86 -24.70 5.21
CA ASN A 67 11.06 -24.34 5.95
C ASN A 67 10.89 -24.57 7.46
N LYS A 68 12.00 -24.55 8.19
CA LYS A 68 12.08 -24.75 9.65
C LYS A 68 11.64 -26.16 10.08
N MET A 69 11.98 -27.17 9.28
CA MET A 69 11.81 -28.58 9.65
C MET A 69 12.55 -28.97 10.94
N ASP A 70 13.47 -28.12 11.43
CA ASP A 70 14.21 -28.28 12.69
C ASP A 70 13.45 -27.79 13.94
N LYS A 71 12.29 -27.15 13.77
CA LYS A 71 11.48 -26.60 14.87
C LYS A 71 10.62 -27.69 15.53
N LEU A 72 10.39 -27.57 16.84
CA LEU A 72 9.46 -28.45 17.56
C LEU A 72 8.05 -28.33 16.97
N GLY A 73 7.39 -29.46 16.73
CA GLY A 73 6.09 -29.55 16.08
C GLY A 73 6.14 -29.42 14.56
N ALA A 74 7.31 -29.53 13.92
CA ALA A 74 7.41 -29.52 12.46
C ALA A 74 6.73 -30.75 11.86
N ASP A 75 5.74 -30.52 11.00
CA ASP A 75 4.97 -31.56 10.33
C ASP A 75 4.81 -31.23 8.84
N PHE A 76 5.57 -31.95 8.01
CA PHE A 76 5.55 -31.77 6.56
C PHE A 76 4.21 -32.16 5.94
N ALA A 77 3.61 -33.27 6.37
CA ALA A 77 2.36 -33.76 5.78
C ALA A 77 1.21 -32.80 6.11
N HIS A 78 1.15 -32.32 7.35
CA HIS A 78 0.20 -31.28 7.74
C HIS A 78 0.39 -30.00 6.92
N ALA A 79 1.62 -29.50 6.79
CA ALA A 79 1.90 -28.29 6.02
C ALA A 79 1.47 -28.44 4.54
N VAL A 80 1.72 -29.58 3.91
CA VAL A 80 1.24 -29.88 2.54
C VAL A 80 -0.29 -29.86 2.48
N GLU A 81 -0.98 -30.44 3.46
CA GLU A 81 -2.45 -30.45 3.47
C GLU A 81 -3.02 -29.04 3.62
N THR A 82 -2.42 -28.20 4.48
CA THR A 82 -2.88 -26.81 4.63
C THR A 82 -2.73 -25.99 3.34
N ILE A 83 -1.72 -26.29 2.51
CA ILE A 83 -1.56 -25.70 1.16
C ILE A 83 -2.73 -26.09 0.27
N ARG A 84 -3.17 -27.35 0.32
CA ARG A 84 -4.33 -27.83 -0.45
C ARG A 84 -5.62 -27.18 0.02
N GLU A 85 -5.91 -27.27 1.32
CA GLU A 85 -7.20 -26.85 1.90
C GLU A 85 -7.38 -25.33 1.92
N ARG A 86 -6.37 -24.57 2.35
CA ARG A 86 -6.50 -23.11 2.54
C ARG A 86 -6.28 -22.30 1.27
N LEU A 87 -5.41 -22.77 0.38
CA LEU A 87 -5.06 -22.05 -0.85
C LEU A 87 -5.86 -22.53 -2.07
N GLY A 88 -6.51 -23.69 -1.98
CA GLY A 88 -7.12 -24.34 -3.15
C GLY A 88 -6.08 -24.62 -4.24
N ALA A 89 -4.88 -25.03 -3.82
CA ALA A 89 -3.76 -25.36 -4.70
C ALA A 89 -3.60 -26.87 -4.84
N ASN A 90 -2.79 -27.31 -5.81
CA ASN A 90 -2.48 -28.72 -6.05
C ASN A 90 -1.01 -28.98 -5.71
N PRO A 91 -0.65 -29.07 -4.41
CA PRO A 91 0.72 -29.37 -4.00
C PRO A 91 1.09 -30.80 -4.40
N VAL A 92 2.29 -30.95 -4.95
CA VAL A 92 2.92 -32.24 -5.26
C VAL A 92 4.21 -32.35 -4.46
N ALA A 93 4.22 -33.21 -3.45
CA ALA A 93 5.42 -33.48 -2.69
C ALA A 93 6.43 -34.22 -3.58
N ILE A 94 7.57 -33.60 -3.87
CA ILE A 94 8.68 -34.26 -4.58
C ILE A 94 9.80 -34.71 -3.64
N GLN A 95 9.67 -34.35 -2.37
CA GLN A 95 10.59 -34.73 -1.30
C GLN A 95 9.82 -35.20 -0.07
N TRP A 96 10.46 -36.05 0.72
CA TRP A 96 9.96 -36.45 2.04
C TRP A 96 11.03 -36.27 3.12
N PRO A 97 10.73 -35.68 4.29
CA PRO A 97 11.74 -35.44 5.31
C PRO A 97 12.22 -36.73 5.99
N ILE A 98 13.51 -36.76 6.37
CA ILE A 98 14.12 -37.81 7.18
C ILE A 98 14.33 -37.24 8.60
N GLY A 99 13.49 -37.70 9.52
CA GLY A 99 13.37 -37.13 10.86
C GLY A 99 12.57 -35.83 10.87
N ALA A 100 12.30 -35.33 12.08
CA ALA A 100 11.63 -34.06 12.32
C ALA A 100 12.31 -33.34 13.49
N GLU A 101 12.07 -32.03 13.60
CA GLU A 101 12.58 -31.22 14.70
C GLU A 101 14.11 -31.33 14.81
N SER A 102 14.65 -31.49 16.02
CA SER A 102 16.09 -31.71 16.26
C SER A 102 16.67 -32.94 15.56
N GLN A 103 15.84 -33.91 15.15
CA GLN A 103 16.28 -35.12 14.45
C GLN A 103 16.24 -34.99 12.92
N PHE A 104 15.78 -33.85 12.38
CA PHE A 104 15.77 -33.60 10.94
C PHE A 104 17.18 -33.62 10.37
N ARG A 105 17.52 -34.68 9.63
CA ARG A 105 18.90 -34.95 9.13
C ARG A 105 19.01 -35.05 7.62
N GLY A 106 17.89 -35.11 6.91
CA GLY A 106 17.87 -35.35 5.48
C GLY A 106 16.51 -35.25 4.84
N VAL A 107 16.47 -35.48 3.53
CA VAL A 107 15.25 -35.62 2.74
C VAL A 107 15.40 -36.80 1.77
N VAL A 108 14.30 -37.43 1.40
CA VAL A 108 14.24 -38.42 0.31
C VAL A 108 13.72 -37.72 -0.93
N ASP A 109 14.43 -37.87 -2.06
CA ASP A 109 13.93 -37.48 -3.37
C ASP A 109 12.97 -38.56 -3.88
N LEU A 110 11.70 -38.22 -4.06
CA LEU A 110 10.64 -39.16 -4.44
C LEU A 110 10.66 -39.51 -5.94
N LEU A 111 11.36 -38.73 -6.76
CA LEU A 111 11.49 -39.00 -8.19
C LEU A 111 12.65 -39.96 -8.47
N GLU A 112 13.81 -39.71 -7.86
CA GLU A 112 15.01 -40.54 -8.00
C GLU A 112 15.05 -41.73 -7.02
N MET A 113 14.18 -41.74 -6.01
CA MET A 113 14.16 -42.73 -4.91
C MET A 113 15.50 -42.88 -4.21
N ARG A 114 16.07 -41.75 -3.78
CA ARG A 114 17.32 -41.73 -3.03
C ARG A 114 17.22 -40.79 -1.84
N ALA A 115 17.86 -41.17 -0.74
CA ALA A 115 18.00 -40.31 0.41
C ALA A 115 19.16 -39.33 0.21
N VAL A 116 18.97 -38.11 0.69
CA VAL A 116 19.95 -37.04 0.74
C VAL A 116 20.13 -36.67 2.20
N LEU A 117 21.31 -36.98 2.73
CA LEU A 117 21.66 -36.73 4.14
C LEU A 117 22.70 -35.62 4.24
N TRP A 118 22.56 -34.78 5.26
CA TRP A 118 23.59 -33.83 5.67
C TRP A 118 24.26 -34.37 6.93
N ASP A 119 25.59 -34.41 6.93
CA ASP A 119 26.35 -34.86 8.10
C ASP A 119 26.07 -33.93 9.29
N ALA A 120 25.88 -34.52 10.47
CA ALA A 120 25.64 -33.75 11.70
C ALA A 120 26.86 -32.93 12.15
N GLU A 121 28.06 -33.29 11.69
CA GLU A 121 29.32 -32.61 12.00
C GLU A 121 29.65 -31.46 11.01
N ASP A 122 28.91 -31.36 9.90
CA ASP A 122 29.02 -30.26 8.94
C ASP A 122 27.98 -29.17 9.28
N ASP A 123 28.31 -28.33 10.26
CA ASP A 123 27.49 -27.18 10.65
C ASP A 123 27.26 -26.17 9.50
N LEU A 124 28.08 -26.23 8.44
CA LEU A 124 27.97 -25.37 7.27
C LEU A 124 27.06 -25.96 6.17
N GLY A 125 26.71 -27.25 6.25
CA GLY A 125 25.80 -27.92 5.32
C GLY A 125 26.30 -27.96 3.87
N VAL A 126 27.61 -28.08 3.66
CA VAL A 126 28.29 -27.76 2.39
C VAL A 126 28.13 -28.86 1.34
N ALA A 127 28.03 -30.14 1.74
CA ALA A 127 27.98 -31.25 0.79
C ALA A 127 26.94 -32.32 1.19
N PRO A 128 25.73 -32.33 0.58
CA PRO A 128 24.79 -33.43 0.77
C PRO A 128 25.35 -34.75 0.24
N ARG A 129 25.10 -35.84 0.96
CA ARG A 129 25.46 -37.21 0.55
C ARG A 129 24.23 -37.97 0.10
N TRP A 130 24.32 -38.57 -1.08
CA TRP A 130 23.29 -39.47 -1.62
C TRP A 130 23.48 -40.87 -1.03
N THR A 131 22.44 -41.41 -0.41
CA THR A 131 22.44 -42.72 0.24
C THR A 131 21.17 -43.50 -0.12
N GLU A 132 21.13 -44.77 0.28
CA GLU A 132 19.89 -45.56 0.25
C GLU A 132 18.87 -45.02 1.25
N ILE A 133 17.60 -45.27 0.98
CA ILE A 133 16.48 -44.84 1.83
C ILE A 133 16.52 -45.63 3.13
N PRO A 134 16.41 -44.99 4.31
CA PRO A 134 16.29 -45.70 5.58
C PRO A 134 15.07 -46.63 5.58
N SER A 135 15.25 -47.89 5.99
CA SER A 135 14.18 -48.90 6.00
C SER A 135 12.96 -48.50 6.83
N GLU A 136 13.15 -47.65 7.85
CA GLU A 136 12.09 -47.10 8.69
C GLU A 136 11.11 -46.17 7.95
N LEU A 137 11.49 -45.66 6.77
CA LEU A 137 10.68 -44.74 5.97
C LEU A 137 10.17 -45.35 4.67
N GLU A 138 10.53 -46.59 4.35
CA GLU A 138 10.29 -47.19 3.03
C GLU A 138 8.79 -47.23 2.67
N GLU A 139 7.93 -47.68 3.59
CA GLU A 139 6.48 -47.75 3.38
C GLU A 139 5.86 -46.36 3.14
N VAL A 140 6.18 -45.38 3.99
CA VAL A 140 5.65 -44.01 3.89
C VAL A 140 6.15 -43.31 2.62
N VAL A 141 7.41 -43.52 2.26
CA VAL A 141 8.01 -42.95 1.04
C VAL A 141 7.38 -43.55 -0.21
N LEU A 142 7.08 -44.85 -0.22
CA LEU A 142 6.39 -45.49 -1.34
C LEU A 142 4.98 -44.93 -1.53
N GLU A 143 4.20 -44.81 -0.46
CA GLU A 143 2.87 -44.20 -0.52
C GLU A 143 2.93 -42.73 -0.97
N ALA A 144 3.88 -41.95 -0.46
CA ALA A 144 4.08 -40.57 -0.87
C ALA A 144 4.50 -40.47 -2.35
N ARG A 145 5.34 -41.39 -2.82
CA ARG A 145 5.75 -41.47 -4.23
C ARG A 145 4.59 -41.84 -5.14
N GLU A 146 3.77 -42.81 -4.79
CA GLU A 146 2.60 -43.21 -5.58
C GLU A 146 1.66 -42.01 -5.77
N ARG A 147 1.34 -41.29 -4.70
CA ARG A 147 0.54 -40.06 -4.78
C ARG A 147 1.17 -39.00 -5.68
N ALA A 148 2.47 -38.76 -5.55
CA ALA A 148 3.17 -37.78 -6.36
C ALA A 148 3.20 -38.19 -7.85
N LEU A 149 3.38 -39.49 -8.13
CA LEU A 149 3.34 -40.03 -9.48
C LEU A 149 1.96 -39.86 -10.09
N GLU A 150 0.89 -40.28 -9.41
CA GLU A 150 -0.50 -40.13 -9.86
C GLU A 150 -0.78 -38.68 -10.27
N GLN A 151 -0.47 -37.72 -9.40
CA GLN A 151 -0.67 -36.30 -9.68
C GLN A 151 0.12 -35.80 -10.91
N ILE A 152 1.35 -36.29 -11.12
CA ILE A 152 2.17 -35.88 -12.25
C ILE A 152 1.67 -36.51 -13.55
N VAL A 153 1.35 -37.80 -13.55
CA VAL A 153 0.92 -38.52 -14.76
C VAL A 153 -0.45 -38.06 -15.25
N GLU A 154 -1.34 -37.64 -14.35
CA GLU A 154 -2.64 -37.04 -14.71
C GLU A 154 -2.52 -35.77 -15.58
N THR A 155 -1.34 -35.14 -15.61
CA THR A 155 -1.11 -33.93 -16.43
C THR A 155 -0.58 -34.19 -17.84
N ASP A 156 -0.29 -35.46 -18.19
CA ASP A 156 0.26 -35.84 -19.49
C ASP A 156 -0.36 -37.17 -19.95
N ASP A 157 -1.12 -37.13 -21.04
CA ASP A 157 -1.84 -38.29 -21.60
C ASP A 157 -0.92 -39.48 -21.92
N ASP A 158 0.31 -39.23 -22.41
CA ASP A 158 1.28 -40.28 -22.74
C ASP A 158 1.82 -40.94 -21.46
N LEU A 159 2.04 -40.16 -20.40
CA LEU A 159 2.46 -40.70 -19.10
C LEU A 159 1.32 -41.46 -18.42
N MET A 160 0.09 -40.95 -18.51
CA MET A 160 -1.08 -41.64 -17.97
C MET A 160 -1.27 -43.01 -18.62
N LEU A 161 -1.10 -43.11 -19.95
CA LEU A 161 -1.15 -44.39 -20.66
C LEU A 161 -0.06 -45.35 -20.16
N SER A 162 1.21 -44.93 -20.17
CA SER A 162 2.33 -45.75 -19.68
C SER A 162 2.11 -46.22 -18.23
N TYR A 163 1.56 -45.36 -17.36
CA TYR A 163 1.26 -45.69 -15.97
C TYR A 163 0.18 -46.78 -15.86
N LEU A 164 -0.92 -46.65 -16.61
CA LEU A 164 -2.02 -47.64 -16.63
C LEU A 164 -1.59 -48.99 -17.20
N GLU A 165 -0.63 -48.99 -18.13
CA GLU A 165 -0.04 -50.19 -18.72
C GLU A 165 1.01 -50.86 -17.80
N GLY A 166 1.35 -50.22 -16.67
CA GLY A 166 2.36 -50.70 -15.73
C GLY A 166 3.80 -50.54 -16.24
N GLU A 167 4.03 -49.64 -17.19
CA GLU A 167 5.37 -49.33 -17.69
C GLU A 167 6.16 -48.47 -16.70
N ASP A 168 7.47 -48.71 -16.60
CA ASP A 168 8.35 -47.93 -15.73
C ASP A 168 8.62 -46.54 -16.32
N ILE A 169 8.27 -45.49 -15.58
CA ILE A 169 8.40 -44.09 -16.02
C ILE A 169 9.70 -43.50 -15.47
N SER A 170 10.63 -43.17 -16.37
CA SER A 170 11.91 -42.58 -15.96
C SER A 170 11.74 -41.24 -15.21
N PRO A 171 12.60 -40.94 -14.22
CA PRO A 171 12.59 -39.65 -13.50
C PRO A 171 12.69 -38.43 -14.42
N ALA A 172 13.41 -38.54 -15.53
CA ALA A 172 13.54 -37.46 -16.51
C ALA A 172 12.22 -37.14 -17.23
N ARG A 173 11.39 -38.14 -17.52
CA ARG A 173 10.04 -37.94 -18.10
C ARG A 173 9.12 -37.26 -17.08
N LEU A 174 9.15 -37.71 -15.83
CA LEU A 174 8.38 -37.11 -14.72
C LEU A 174 8.75 -35.65 -14.50
N ARG A 175 10.05 -35.32 -14.46
CA ARG A 175 10.52 -33.93 -14.33
C ARG A 175 10.01 -33.03 -15.44
N ARG A 176 9.99 -33.52 -16.70
CA ARG A 176 9.47 -32.75 -17.84
C ARG A 176 7.97 -32.48 -17.71
N ALA A 177 7.19 -33.47 -17.31
CA ALA A 177 5.75 -33.31 -17.08
C ALA A 177 5.48 -32.35 -15.92
N LEU A 178 6.14 -32.55 -14.78
CA LEU A 178 6.03 -31.67 -13.63
C LEU A 178 6.43 -30.23 -13.99
N ARG A 179 7.50 -30.02 -14.76
CA ARG A 179 7.88 -28.68 -15.26
C ARG A 179 6.73 -28.05 -16.05
N ARG A 180 6.18 -28.74 -17.06
CA ARG A 180 5.06 -28.19 -17.85
C ARG A 180 3.84 -27.88 -16.98
N ALA A 181 3.49 -28.77 -16.04
CA ALA A 181 2.38 -28.55 -15.11
C ALA A 181 2.63 -27.36 -14.17
N THR A 182 3.88 -27.16 -13.74
CA THR A 182 4.29 -26.01 -12.92
C THR A 182 4.16 -24.71 -13.71
N LEU A 183 4.67 -24.68 -14.94
CA LEU A 183 4.59 -23.52 -15.83
C LEU A 183 3.14 -23.13 -16.16
N ALA A 184 2.26 -24.13 -16.29
CA ALA A 184 0.83 -23.90 -16.50
C ALA A 184 0.07 -23.50 -15.22
N GLY A 185 0.72 -23.53 -14.05
CA GLY A 185 0.09 -23.24 -12.76
C GLY A 185 -0.91 -24.32 -12.29
N VAL A 186 -0.80 -25.54 -12.84
CA VAL A 186 -1.69 -26.67 -12.54
C VAL A 186 -1.22 -27.42 -11.29
N LEU A 187 0.09 -27.66 -11.17
CA LEU A 187 0.73 -28.33 -10.03
C LEU A 187 1.76 -27.42 -9.39
N ASN A 188 1.97 -27.58 -8.10
CA ASN A 188 2.97 -26.85 -7.33
C ASN A 188 3.96 -27.82 -6.67
N PRO A 189 5.21 -27.92 -7.16
CA PRO A 189 6.23 -28.76 -6.53
C PRO A 189 6.48 -28.30 -5.08
N VAL A 190 6.47 -29.24 -4.14
CA VAL A 190 6.73 -28.98 -2.72
C VAL A 190 8.02 -29.66 -2.29
N LEU A 191 8.92 -28.85 -1.74
CA LEU A 191 10.18 -29.26 -1.13
C LEU A 191 10.19 -28.92 0.36
N CYS A 192 11.12 -29.50 1.11
CA CYS A 192 11.28 -29.18 2.53
C CYS A 192 12.74 -29.05 2.95
N GLY A 193 12.96 -28.34 4.05
CA GLY A 193 14.29 -28.17 4.60
C GLY A 193 14.36 -27.28 5.83
N SER A 194 15.60 -27.00 6.24
CA SER A 194 15.92 -26.01 7.26
C SER A 194 16.96 -25.06 6.69
N ALA A 195 16.50 -23.88 6.25
CA ALA A 195 17.39 -22.84 5.74
C ALA A 195 18.35 -22.33 6.83
N LEU A 196 17.93 -22.34 8.11
CA LEU A 196 18.78 -21.96 9.25
C LEU A 196 19.98 -22.91 9.42
N ARG A 197 19.78 -24.19 9.12
CA ARG A 197 20.82 -25.24 9.21
C ARG A 197 21.47 -25.56 7.86
N ASN A 198 21.19 -24.78 6.81
CA ASN A 198 21.68 -25.00 5.45
C ASN A 198 21.33 -26.39 4.88
N ARG A 199 20.18 -26.96 5.27
CA ARG A 199 19.70 -28.28 4.79
C ARG A 199 18.52 -28.09 3.84
N GLY A 200 18.59 -28.69 2.66
CA GLY A 200 17.55 -28.62 1.61
C GLY A 200 17.68 -27.44 0.64
N VAL A 201 18.51 -26.43 0.94
CA VAL A 201 18.67 -25.23 0.11
C VAL A 201 19.27 -25.54 -1.26
N GLN A 202 20.24 -26.46 -1.35
CA GLN A 202 20.84 -26.85 -2.63
C GLN A 202 19.81 -27.54 -3.54
N LEU A 203 18.97 -28.42 -2.97
CA LEU A 203 17.91 -29.10 -3.71
C LEU A 203 16.81 -28.13 -4.14
N LEU A 204 16.54 -27.10 -3.35
CA LEU A 204 15.68 -25.99 -3.75
C LEU A 204 16.25 -25.24 -4.95
N LEU A 205 17.55 -24.97 -4.99
CA LEU A 205 18.20 -24.34 -6.15
C LEU A 205 18.15 -25.25 -7.39
N ASP A 206 18.26 -26.56 -7.22
CA ASP A 206 18.03 -27.52 -8.30
C ASP A 206 16.59 -27.46 -8.82
N ALA A 207 15.61 -27.46 -7.92
CA ALA A 207 14.20 -27.33 -8.26
C ALA A 207 13.85 -25.99 -8.95
N VAL A 208 14.52 -24.90 -8.58
CA VAL A 208 14.39 -23.61 -9.27
C VAL A 208 14.80 -23.75 -10.73
N VAL A 209 15.92 -24.39 -11.03
CA VAL A 209 16.37 -24.60 -12.42
C VAL A 209 15.44 -25.59 -13.15
N ASP A 210 15.05 -26.66 -12.49
CA ASP A 210 14.30 -27.75 -13.13
C ASP A 210 12.83 -27.39 -13.39
N TYR A 211 12.18 -26.62 -12.52
CA TYR A 211 10.73 -26.38 -12.57
C TYR A 211 10.28 -24.93 -12.79
N LEU A 212 11.07 -23.91 -12.41
CA LEU A 212 10.68 -22.52 -12.65
C LEU A 212 10.97 -22.07 -14.09
N PRO A 213 10.20 -21.08 -14.61
CA PRO A 213 10.36 -20.57 -15.97
C PRO A 213 11.68 -19.85 -16.21
N SER A 214 12.14 -19.95 -17.45
CA SER A 214 13.07 -19.01 -18.07
C SER A 214 12.29 -17.80 -18.62
N PRO A 215 12.92 -16.62 -18.83
CA PRO A 215 12.29 -15.51 -19.55
C PRO A 215 11.71 -15.86 -20.93
N LEU A 216 12.17 -16.96 -21.54
CA LEU A 216 11.64 -17.48 -22.81
C LEU A 216 10.35 -18.29 -22.65
N ASP A 217 10.07 -18.82 -21.45
CA ASP A 217 8.88 -19.60 -21.15
C ASP A 217 7.69 -18.70 -20.75
N VAL A 218 7.96 -17.43 -20.42
CA VAL A 218 6.95 -16.45 -20.02
C VAL A 218 6.31 -15.81 -21.25
N PRO A 219 4.99 -15.55 -21.26
CA PRO A 219 4.34 -14.88 -22.37
C PRO A 219 5.01 -13.54 -22.74
N PRO A 220 5.03 -13.18 -24.04
CA PRO A 220 5.53 -11.89 -24.50
C PRO A 220 4.87 -10.72 -23.75
N VAL A 221 5.64 -9.69 -23.44
CA VAL A 221 5.11 -8.54 -22.71
C VAL A 221 4.20 -7.72 -23.62
N GLU A 222 3.04 -7.31 -23.11
CA GLU A 222 2.11 -6.44 -23.82
C GLU A 222 2.18 -5.00 -23.30
N GLY A 223 1.91 -4.05 -24.18
CA GLY A 223 1.84 -2.63 -23.83
C GLY A 223 1.13 -1.82 -24.88
N ILE A 224 0.89 -0.55 -24.59
CA ILE A 224 0.18 0.38 -25.47
C ILE A 224 1.20 1.30 -26.13
N ASN A 225 1.14 1.44 -27.45
CA ASN A 225 1.92 2.45 -28.14
C ASN A 225 1.31 3.84 -27.87
N PRO A 226 2.05 4.78 -27.26
CA PRO A 226 1.50 6.06 -26.82
C PRO A 226 1.10 7.01 -27.96
N TYR A 227 1.52 6.74 -29.21
CA TYR A 227 1.17 7.55 -30.37
C TYR A 227 -0.02 7.00 -31.15
N THR A 228 -0.14 5.68 -31.23
CA THR A 228 -1.20 5.02 -32.02
C THR A 228 -2.37 4.55 -31.15
N GLY A 229 -2.16 4.42 -29.84
CA GLY A 229 -3.15 3.86 -28.90
C GLY A 229 -3.39 2.36 -29.08
N LYS A 230 -2.61 1.67 -29.92
CA LYS A 230 -2.77 0.23 -30.18
C LYS A 230 -1.95 -0.60 -29.20
N THR A 231 -2.48 -1.76 -28.82
CA THR A 231 -1.73 -2.79 -28.10
C THR A 231 -0.67 -3.39 -29.01
N GLU A 232 0.56 -3.43 -28.53
CA GLU A 232 1.71 -4.09 -29.15
C GLU A 232 2.26 -5.13 -28.18
N SER A 233 2.75 -6.25 -28.74
CA SER A 233 3.43 -7.29 -27.98
C SER A 233 4.92 -7.29 -28.34
N ARG A 234 5.78 -7.60 -27.36
CA ARG A 234 7.23 -7.68 -27.52
C ARG A 234 7.74 -9.04 -27.08
N LEU A 235 8.44 -9.74 -27.96
CA LEU A 235 9.08 -11.02 -27.64
C LEU A 235 10.34 -10.77 -26.81
N ALA A 236 10.74 -11.77 -26.03
CA ALA A 236 12.01 -11.80 -25.33
C ALA A 236 13.22 -12.02 -26.28
N ASP A 237 13.32 -11.20 -27.33
CA ASP A 237 14.41 -11.20 -28.31
C ASP A 237 15.29 -9.95 -28.10
N PRO A 238 16.62 -10.12 -27.90
CA PRO A 238 17.57 -9.01 -27.85
C PRO A 238 17.60 -8.08 -29.07
N LYS A 239 17.04 -8.50 -30.21
CA LYS A 239 16.96 -7.73 -31.46
C LYS A 239 15.70 -6.87 -31.59
N GLU A 240 14.69 -7.10 -30.76
CA GLU A 240 13.48 -6.28 -30.78
C GLU A 240 13.73 -4.85 -30.26
N PRO A 241 12.82 -3.89 -30.52
CA PRO A 241 12.90 -2.57 -29.91
C PRO A 241 12.90 -2.68 -28.39
N LEU A 242 13.78 -1.90 -27.73
CA LEU A 242 13.92 -1.94 -26.27
C LEU A 242 12.58 -1.66 -25.58
N ALA A 243 12.20 -2.56 -24.67
CA ALA A 243 11.17 -2.33 -23.66
C ALA A 243 11.67 -2.86 -22.31
N ALA A 244 11.75 -1.98 -21.32
CA ALA A 244 12.17 -2.30 -19.97
C ALA A 244 11.26 -1.61 -18.94
N LEU A 245 11.02 -2.28 -17.81
CA LEU A 245 10.18 -1.80 -16.73
C LEU A 245 11.05 -1.45 -15.51
N VAL A 246 10.93 -0.23 -15.02
CA VAL A 246 11.54 0.19 -13.75
C VAL A 246 10.65 -0.29 -12.61
N PHE A 247 11.19 -1.06 -11.67
CA PHE A 247 10.38 -1.66 -10.60
C PHE A 247 10.83 -1.28 -9.20
N LYS A 248 12.03 -0.73 -9.05
CA LYS A 248 12.53 -0.22 -7.78
C LYS A 248 13.42 0.98 -8.02
N ILE A 249 13.15 2.07 -7.32
CA ILE A 249 14.07 3.19 -7.16
C ILE A 249 14.68 3.06 -5.77
N ALA A 250 16.00 3.17 -5.68
CA ALA A 250 16.69 3.20 -4.39
C ALA A 250 17.71 4.34 -4.38
N THR A 251 17.77 5.06 -3.27
CA THR A 251 18.80 6.06 -3.05
C THR A 251 20.00 5.41 -2.38
N ASP A 252 21.12 5.35 -3.08
CA ASP A 252 22.39 4.89 -2.50
C ASP A 252 23.24 6.09 -2.06
N PRO A 253 23.85 6.08 -0.87
CA PRO A 253 24.68 7.19 -0.39
C PRO A 253 25.90 7.52 -1.27
N TYR A 254 26.45 6.56 -2.01
CA TYR A 254 27.69 6.71 -2.78
C TYR A 254 27.45 6.96 -4.26
N VAL A 255 26.52 6.22 -4.87
CA VAL A 255 26.21 6.32 -6.31
C VAL A 255 24.95 7.16 -6.60
N GLY A 256 24.23 7.58 -5.57
CA GLY A 256 23.01 8.38 -5.70
C GLY A 256 21.81 7.54 -6.12
N ARG A 257 20.94 8.12 -6.94
CA ARG A 257 19.67 7.52 -7.36
C ARG A 257 19.90 6.34 -8.32
N LEU A 258 19.56 5.14 -7.88
CA LEU A 258 19.59 3.90 -8.64
C LEU A 258 18.18 3.54 -9.10
N ALA A 259 18.03 3.27 -10.40
CA ALA A 259 16.81 2.71 -10.96
C ALA A 259 17.07 1.25 -11.35
N TYR A 260 16.38 0.34 -10.69
CA TYR A 260 16.37 -1.09 -11.02
C TYR A 260 15.28 -1.35 -12.04
N PHE A 261 15.65 -2.08 -13.09
CA PHE A 261 14.74 -2.39 -14.18
C PHE A 261 14.95 -3.81 -14.70
N ARG A 262 13.88 -4.35 -15.27
CA ARG A 262 13.89 -5.60 -16.06
C ARG A 262 13.78 -5.26 -17.53
N VAL A 263 14.64 -5.84 -18.35
CA VAL A 263 14.56 -5.74 -19.81
C VAL A 263 13.67 -6.87 -20.31
N TYR A 264 12.53 -6.55 -20.93
CA TYR A 264 11.65 -7.56 -21.52
C TYR A 264 12.02 -7.85 -22.97
N SER A 265 12.41 -6.83 -23.73
CA SER A 265 12.80 -6.97 -25.13
C SER A 265 13.94 -6.01 -25.50
N GLY A 266 14.68 -6.37 -26.54
CA GLY A 266 15.81 -5.59 -27.03
C GLY A 266 17.04 -5.65 -26.13
N THR A 267 17.95 -4.70 -26.36
CA THR A 267 19.21 -4.59 -25.63
C THR A 267 19.44 -3.14 -25.21
N ILE A 268 19.80 -2.92 -23.95
CA ILE A 268 20.20 -1.60 -23.45
C ILE A 268 21.71 -1.57 -23.29
N ARG A 269 22.35 -0.54 -23.87
CA ARG A 269 23.81 -0.34 -23.79
C ARG A 269 24.15 0.96 -23.11
N VAL A 270 25.32 1.01 -22.48
CA VAL A 270 25.88 2.27 -21.99
C VAL A 270 25.97 3.29 -23.15
N GLY A 271 25.51 4.51 -22.88
CA GLY A 271 25.42 5.59 -23.85
C GLY A 271 24.12 5.64 -24.66
N SER A 272 23.26 4.61 -24.59
CA SER A 272 21.98 4.56 -25.29
C SER A 272 21.03 5.67 -24.81
N ARG A 273 20.21 6.18 -25.73
CA ARG A 273 19.12 7.10 -25.41
C ARG A 273 17.82 6.33 -25.29
N VAL A 274 17.22 6.39 -24.11
CA VAL A 274 15.94 5.77 -23.79
C VAL A 274 14.88 6.86 -23.58
N ILE A 275 13.62 6.53 -23.77
CA ILE A 275 12.50 7.42 -23.42
C ILE A 275 11.68 6.75 -22.32
N ASN A 276 11.19 7.55 -21.38
CA ASN A 276 10.10 7.12 -20.52
C ASN A 276 8.80 7.33 -21.31
N ALA A 277 8.16 6.23 -21.71
CA ALA A 277 6.99 6.27 -22.58
C ALA A 277 5.73 6.76 -21.87
N ALA A 278 5.65 6.68 -20.53
CA ALA A 278 4.49 7.11 -19.78
C ALA A 278 4.39 8.65 -19.68
N SER A 279 5.52 9.35 -19.49
CA SER A 279 5.57 10.80 -19.31
C SER A 279 5.70 11.59 -20.62
N GLU A 280 4.75 12.47 -20.93
CA GLU A 280 4.77 13.32 -22.13
C GLU A 280 6.02 14.22 -22.22
N ASN A 281 6.47 14.75 -21.09
CA ASN A 281 7.68 15.57 -21.01
C ASN A 281 8.96 14.76 -21.31
N THR A 282 9.02 13.50 -20.86
CA THR A 282 10.20 12.65 -21.05
C THR A 282 10.23 12.00 -22.44
N ARG A 283 9.07 11.75 -23.08
CA ARG A 283 8.97 11.29 -24.48
C ARG A 283 9.71 12.21 -25.46
N ARG A 284 9.73 13.54 -25.22
CA ARG A 284 10.39 14.52 -26.10
C ARG A 284 11.90 14.66 -25.85
N ARG A 285 12.34 14.59 -24.59
CA ARG A 285 13.76 14.80 -24.23
C ARG A 285 14.59 13.52 -24.25
N GLY A 286 14.02 12.39 -23.84
CA GLY A 286 14.77 11.16 -23.61
C GLY A 286 15.86 11.32 -22.55
N GLU A 287 16.31 10.21 -21.98
CA GLU A 287 17.40 10.15 -21.01
C GLU A 287 18.52 9.28 -21.58
N ARG A 288 19.76 9.59 -21.19
CA ARG A 288 20.93 8.84 -21.64
C ARG A 288 21.38 7.92 -20.51
N ILE A 289 21.56 6.65 -20.84
CA ILE A 289 22.12 5.65 -19.92
C ILE A 289 23.61 5.93 -19.75
N SER A 290 24.03 6.40 -18.58
CA SER A 290 25.44 6.69 -18.32
C SER A 290 26.22 5.47 -17.84
N LYS A 291 25.57 4.58 -17.08
CA LYS A 291 26.19 3.39 -16.47
C LYS A 291 25.16 2.28 -16.33
N LEU A 292 25.59 1.04 -16.51
CA LEU A 292 24.80 -0.15 -16.23
C LEU A 292 25.51 -0.99 -15.16
N LEU A 293 24.74 -1.45 -14.19
CA LEU A 293 25.22 -2.20 -13.04
C LEU A 293 24.47 -3.52 -12.93
N ARG A 294 25.22 -4.62 -12.75
CA ARG A 294 24.70 -5.90 -12.29
C ARG A 294 24.93 -6.02 -10.79
N MET A 295 23.88 -6.42 -10.08
CA MET A 295 23.86 -6.45 -8.62
C MET A 295 24.08 -7.88 -8.12
N TYR A 296 25.21 -8.10 -7.46
CA TYR A 296 25.50 -9.33 -6.71
C TYR A 296 25.16 -9.13 -5.23
N ALA A 297 25.20 -10.20 -4.44
CA ALA A 297 24.90 -10.14 -3.01
C ALA A 297 25.89 -9.26 -2.23
N ASP A 298 27.16 -9.29 -2.61
CA ASP A 298 28.29 -8.65 -1.92
C ASP A 298 28.89 -7.48 -2.70
N ARG A 299 28.69 -7.42 -4.02
CA ARG A 299 29.35 -6.45 -4.91
C ARG A 299 28.47 -5.99 -6.06
N ARG A 300 28.96 -4.96 -6.74
CA ARG A 300 28.33 -4.37 -7.93
C ARG A 300 29.33 -4.48 -9.07
N GLU A 301 28.86 -4.95 -10.22
CA GLU A 301 29.68 -5.07 -11.43
C GLU A 301 29.19 -4.07 -12.47
N GLU A 302 30.07 -3.22 -12.98
CA GLU A 302 29.77 -2.33 -14.10
C GLU A 302 29.86 -3.13 -15.41
N ILE A 303 28.79 -3.08 -16.20
CA ILE A 303 28.64 -3.86 -17.43
C ILE A 303 28.31 -2.94 -18.62
N GLU A 304 28.58 -3.40 -19.84
CA GLU A 304 28.37 -2.59 -21.05
C GLU A 304 26.95 -2.71 -21.63
N GLU A 305 26.31 -3.87 -21.46
CA GLU A 305 24.97 -4.15 -22.00
C GLU A 305 24.15 -5.09 -21.11
N LEU A 306 22.82 -4.92 -21.13
CA LEU A 306 21.82 -5.84 -20.59
C LEU A 306 20.86 -6.23 -21.72
N ARG A 307 20.50 -7.52 -21.81
CA ARG A 307 19.68 -8.08 -22.89
C ARG A 307 18.28 -8.45 -22.41
N ALA A 308 17.38 -8.76 -23.33
CA ALA A 308 16.05 -9.28 -23.03
C ALA A 308 16.13 -10.45 -22.02
N GLY A 309 15.35 -10.35 -20.93
CA GLY A 309 15.34 -11.27 -19.79
C GLY A 309 16.25 -10.87 -18.62
N ASP A 310 17.20 -9.95 -18.82
CA ASP A 310 18.09 -9.52 -17.73
C ASP A 310 17.43 -8.51 -16.78
N ILE A 311 17.90 -8.53 -15.53
CA ILE A 311 17.63 -7.53 -14.50
C ILE A 311 18.93 -6.80 -14.18
N GLY A 312 18.87 -5.47 -14.08
CA GLY A 312 20.01 -4.65 -13.70
C GLY A 312 19.58 -3.29 -13.15
N ALA A 313 20.57 -2.44 -12.92
CA ALA A 313 20.35 -1.08 -12.43
C ALA A 313 21.13 -0.05 -13.25
N THR A 314 20.61 1.17 -13.31
CA THR A 314 21.29 2.34 -13.90
C THR A 314 21.33 3.48 -12.91
N VAL A 315 22.39 4.29 -12.99
CA VAL A 315 22.53 5.54 -12.24
C VAL A 315 22.10 6.70 -13.13
N GLY A 316 21.51 7.74 -12.54
CA GLY A 316 21.40 9.05 -13.17
C GLY A 316 20.13 9.31 -13.97
N LEU A 317 19.17 8.38 -13.96
CA LEU A 317 17.81 8.68 -14.43
C LEU A 317 17.16 9.66 -13.46
N LYS A 318 16.74 10.82 -13.95
CA LYS A 318 16.16 11.90 -13.11
C LYS A 318 14.65 11.83 -13.04
N THR A 319 14.00 11.35 -14.08
CA THR A 319 12.53 11.40 -14.19
C THR A 319 11.85 10.04 -14.12
N ALA A 320 12.61 8.95 -14.13
CA ALA A 320 12.06 7.60 -14.03
C ALA A 320 11.60 7.30 -12.61
N PHE A 321 10.36 6.83 -12.44
CA PHE A 321 9.77 6.36 -11.20
C PHE A 321 9.50 4.86 -11.25
N THR A 322 9.18 4.29 -10.10
CA THR A 322 8.73 2.90 -10.02
C THR A 322 7.43 2.70 -10.81
N GLY A 323 7.41 1.72 -11.71
CA GLY A 323 6.30 1.46 -12.63
C GLY A 323 6.50 2.07 -14.03
N ASP A 324 7.51 2.91 -14.24
CA ASP A 324 7.75 3.53 -15.54
C ASP A 324 8.34 2.56 -16.57
N THR A 325 7.99 2.79 -17.83
CA THR A 325 8.52 2.04 -18.98
C THR A 325 9.63 2.80 -19.67
N LEU A 326 10.83 2.23 -19.71
CA LEU A 326 11.94 2.68 -20.55
C LEU A 326 11.83 1.98 -21.92
N SER A 327 11.68 2.75 -22.98
CA SER A 327 11.57 2.21 -24.35
C SER A 327 12.52 2.86 -25.34
N ALA A 328 12.70 2.21 -26.48
CA ALA A 328 13.43 2.76 -27.62
C ALA A 328 12.64 3.91 -28.27
N PRO A 329 13.29 5.03 -28.66
CA PRO A 329 12.61 6.15 -29.31
C PRO A 329 11.89 5.80 -30.63
N HIS A 330 12.40 4.80 -31.35
CA HIS A 330 11.84 4.33 -32.64
C HIS A 330 10.77 3.24 -32.48
N GLY A 331 10.58 2.72 -31.27
CA GLY A 331 9.59 1.69 -30.94
C GLY A 331 8.96 1.95 -29.57
N PRO A 332 8.30 3.11 -29.38
CA PRO A 332 7.75 3.53 -28.10
C PRO A 332 6.62 2.59 -27.66
N ILE A 333 6.70 2.12 -26.42
CA ILE A 333 5.67 1.27 -25.81
C ILE A 333 5.54 1.64 -24.33
N VAL A 334 4.31 1.67 -23.83
CA VAL A 334 3.99 1.82 -22.41
C VAL A 334 3.51 0.46 -21.94
N LEU A 335 4.32 -0.22 -21.13
CA LEU A 335 3.87 -1.42 -20.46
C LEU A 335 2.79 -1.02 -19.44
N GLU A 336 1.90 -1.94 -19.11
CA GLU A 336 0.81 -1.66 -18.16
C GLU A 336 1.36 -1.00 -16.87
N SER A 337 0.67 -0.02 -16.31
CA SER A 337 1.14 0.67 -15.10
C SER A 337 0.82 -0.13 -13.85
N ILE A 338 1.64 -0.02 -12.81
CA ILE A 338 1.34 -0.64 -11.51
C ILE A 338 0.35 0.28 -10.78
N THR A 339 -0.84 -0.22 -10.50
CA THR A 339 -1.80 0.49 -9.64
C THR A 339 -1.49 0.12 -8.20
N PHE A 340 -1.14 1.12 -7.39
CA PHE A 340 -0.87 0.93 -5.98
C PHE A 340 -2.16 1.09 -5.16
N PRO A 341 -2.35 0.28 -4.11
CA PRO A 341 -3.45 0.49 -3.18
C PRO A 341 -3.29 1.84 -2.46
N GLU A 342 -4.41 2.43 -2.06
CA GLU A 342 -4.40 3.66 -1.28
C GLU A 342 -3.88 3.41 0.15
N PRO A 343 -3.13 4.36 0.73
CA PRO A 343 -2.68 4.26 2.11
C PRO A 343 -3.84 4.20 3.10
N VAL A 344 -3.70 3.37 4.14
CA VAL A 344 -4.77 3.12 5.13
C VAL A 344 -4.52 3.77 6.49
N ILE A 345 -3.29 4.21 6.77
CA ILE A 345 -2.93 4.93 8.00
C ILE A 345 -2.42 6.32 7.68
N PHE A 346 -2.87 7.30 8.46
CA PHE A 346 -2.48 8.70 8.37
C PHE A 346 -1.94 9.17 9.72
N VAL A 347 -0.75 9.75 9.73
CA VAL A 347 -0.16 10.39 10.92
C VAL A 347 0.41 11.74 10.56
N ALA A 348 0.40 12.67 11.51
CA ALA A 348 1.09 13.94 11.37
C ALA A 348 2.56 13.76 11.76
N ILE A 349 3.46 14.38 11.00
CA ILE A 349 4.88 14.44 11.33
C ILE A 349 5.33 15.90 11.40
N GLU A 350 6.00 16.26 12.49
CA GLU A 350 6.52 17.61 12.71
C GLU A 350 8.02 17.56 13.00
N PRO A 351 8.83 18.50 12.49
CA PRO A 351 10.24 18.57 12.81
C PRO A 351 10.42 18.95 14.28
N ARG A 352 11.41 18.38 14.97
CA ARG A 352 11.71 18.74 16.36
C ARG A 352 12.21 20.17 16.52
N THR A 353 12.95 20.67 15.53
CA THR A 353 13.47 22.03 15.50
C THR A 353 13.24 22.66 14.13
N ALA A 354 13.16 23.99 14.06
CA ALA A 354 13.03 24.71 12.79
C ALA A 354 14.18 24.41 11.81
N ALA A 355 15.38 24.09 12.31
CA ALA A 355 16.55 23.73 11.51
C ALA A 355 16.46 22.31 10.89
N ASP A 356 15.56 21.47 11.41
CA ASP A 356 15.32 20.12 10.88
C ASP A 356 14.26 20.12 9.78
N HIS A 357 13.52 21.22 9.60
CA HIS A 357 12.41 21.33 8.65
C HIS A 357 12.81 20.94 7.23
N ASP A 358 13.82 21.60 6.65
CA ASP A 358 14.21 21.36 5.25
C ASP A 358 14.76 19.95 5.02
N ARG A 359 15.49 19.42 6.00
CA ARG A 359 16.02 18.05 5.94
C ARG A 359 14.91 17.00 6.09
N LEU A 360 13.90 17.26 6.92
CA LEU A 360 12.71 16.41 7.05
C LEU A 360 11.97 16.33 5.71
N PHE A 361 11.65 17.48 5.11
CA PHE A 361 10.93 17.53 3.84
C PHE A 361 11.70 16.87 2.69
N GLU A 362 13.01 17.08 2.59
CA GLU A 362 13.82 16.41 1.58
C GLU A 362 13.88 14.89 1.81
N GLY A 363 14.00 14.44 3.06
CA GLY A 363 13.96 13.02 3.41
C GLY A 363 12.62 12.37 3.07
N LEU A 364 11.51 13.01 3.47
CA LEU A 364 10.15 12.57 3.15
C LEU A 364 9.91 12.47 1.64
N ARG A 365 10.36 13.49 0.88
CA ARG A 365 10.27 13.51 -0.57
C ARG A 365 11.03 12.33 -1.18
N ARG A 366 12.26 12.04 -0.74
CA ARG A 366 13.04 10.91 -1.25
C ARG A 366 12.43 9.56 -0.90
N LEU A 367 11.89 9.40 0.32
CA LEU A 367 11.20 8.17 0.69
C LEU A 367 9.94 7.95 -0.14
N ALA A 368 9.17 9.01 -0.44
CA ALA A 368 8.02 8.93 -1.33
C ALA A 368 8.39 8.61 -2.79
N GLU A 369 9.59 8.99 -3.25
CA GLU A 369 10.08 8.56 -4.58
C GLU A 369 10.42 7.05 -4.62
N GLU A 370 10.88 6.48 -3.51
CA GLU A 370 11.21 5.05 -3.39
C GLU A 370 9.95 4.18 -3.21
N ASP A 371 9.01 4.67 -2.40
CA ASP A 371 7.76 3.98 -2.09
C ASP A 371 6.54 4.79 -2.54
N PRO A 372 5.88 4.37 -3.64
CA PRO A 372 4.68 5.05 -4.15
C PRO A 372 3.45 4.88 -3.24
N THR A 373 3.48 3.97 -2.26
CA THR A 373 2.44 3.86 -1.22
C THR A 373 2.69 4.77 -0.02
N PHE A 374 3.81 5.49 0.00
CA PHE A 374 4.07 6.51 1.00
C PHE A 374 3.70 7.89 0.45
N VAL A 375 2.58 8.42 0.94
CA VAL A 375 2.05 9.70 0.46
C VAL A 375 2.30 10.78 1.50
N VAL A 376 3.00 11.83 1.08
CA VAL A 376 3.27 13.02 1.88
C VAL A 376 2.41 14.15 1.36
N ARG A 377 1.53 14.70 2.19
CA ARG A 377 0.71 15.86 1.86
C ARG A 377 0.77 16.89 2.98
N THR A 378 0.70 18.16 2.62
CA THR A 378 0.45 19.21 3.60
C THR A 378 -1.05 19.44 3.67
N ASP A 379 -1.61 19.35 4.86
CA ASP A 379 -3.01 19.63 5.11
C ASP A 379 -3.23 21.15 5.07
N GLU A 380 -4.06 21.60 4.12
CA GLU A 380 -4.29 23.04 3.88
C GLU A 380 -5.02 23.74 5.04
N GLN A 381 -5.78 22.99 5.85
CA GLN A 381 -6.58 23.56 6.94
C GLN A 381 -5.76 23.70 8.22
N THR A 382 -4.92 22.72 8.52
CA THR A 382 -4.14 22.66 9.76
C THR A 382 -2.68 23.08 9.58
N GLY A 383 -2.20 23.14 8.33
CA GLY A 383 -0.79 23.36 8.00
C GLY A 383 0.12 22.18 8.36
N GLN A 384 -0.43 21.07 8.86
CA GLN A 384 0.36 19.91 9.27
C GLN A 384 0.86 19.13 8.06
N THR A 385 2.05 18.55 8.17
CA THR A 385 2.52 17.57 7.20
C THR A 385 1.98 16.21 7.60
N LEU A 386 1.08 15.67 6.78
CA LEU A 386 0.51 14.34 6.93
C LEU A 386 1.31 13.36 6.09
N ILE A 387 1.75 12.29 6.75
CA ILE A 387 2.34 11.13 6.09
C ILE A 387 1.36 9.97 6.16
N SER A 388 1.23 9.29 5.02
CA SER A 388 0.26 8.21 4.85
C SER A 388 0.99 6.96 4.40
N GLY A 389 0.66 5.82 4.97
CA GLY A 389 1.29 4.53 4.65
C GLY A 389 0.32 3.36 4.71
N MET A 390 0.84 2.19 4.35
CA MET A 390 0.08 0.93 4.30
C MET A 390 -0.20 0.31 5.68
N GLY A 391 0.45 0.80 6.73
CA GLY A 391 0.31 0.28 8.09
C GLY A 391 1.26 0.95 9.07
N GLU A 392 1.16 0.57 10.34
CA GLU A 392 1.90 1.21 11.44
C GLU A 392 3.38 0.85 11.35
N LEU A 393 3.69 -0.44 11.13
CA LEU A 393 5.06 -0.90 10.95
C LEU A 393 5.70 -0.26 9.70
N HIS A 394 4.94 -0.04 8.63
CA HIS A 394 5.43 0.70 7.47
C HIS A 394 5.91 2.11 7.88
N LEU A 395 5.05 2.88 8.58
CA LEU A 395 5.39 4.24 8.99
C LEU A 395 6.52 4.28 10.03
N GLU A 396 6.58 3.32 10.95
CA GLU A 396 7.67 3.18 11.91
C GLU A 396 9.02 2.94 11.22
N ILE A 397 9.06 2.03 10.25
CA ILE A 397 10.28 1.74 9.48
C ILE A 397 10.70 2.98 8.68
N LEU A 398 9.75 3.70 8.06
CA LEU A 398 10.07 4.94 7.35
C LEU A 398 10.58 6.04 8.29
N ALA A 399 10.02 6.17 9.49
CA ALA A 399 10.50 7.10 10.50
C ALA A 399 11.91 6.75 11.00
N ASP A 400 12.21 5.47 11.22
CA ASP A 400 13.58 5.02 11.55
C ASP A 400 14.55 5.28 10.39
N ARG A 401 14.12 5.03 9.14
CA ARG A 401 14.92 5.37 7.94
C ARG A 401 15.19 6.86 7.83
N LEU A 402 14.21 7.73 8.09
CA LEU A 402 14.43 9.19 8.16
C LEU A 402 15.55 9.55 9.14
N LYS A 403 15.52 8.94 10.33
CA LYS A 403 16.53 9.15 11.35
C LYS A 403 17.90 8.62 10.93
N ARG A 404 17.98 7.40 10.40
CA ARG A 404 19.24 6.72 10.05
C ARG A 404 19.90 7.30 8.79
N GLU A 405 19.11 7.60 7.76
CA GLU A 405 19.60 7.97 6.43
C GLU A 405 19.72 9.49 6.28
N PHE A 406 18.84 10.26 6.92
CA PHE A 406 18.81 11.73 6.80
C PHE A 406 19.21 12.45 8.10
N GLY A 407 19.38 11.72 9.20
CA GLY A 407 19.78 12.31 10.49
C GLY A 407 18.72 13.20 11.10
N VAL A 408 17.44 12.98 10.78
CA VAL A 408 16.32 13.80 11.26
C VAL A 408 15.31 12.95 12.02
N GLU A 409 14.97 13.38 13.23
CA GLU A 409 13.88 12.80 14.01
C GLU A 409 12.63 13.68 13.87
N GLY A 410 11.58 13.12 13.26
CA GLY A 410 10.25 13.70 13.28
C GLY A 410 9.48 13.30 14.54
N ARG A 411 8.67 14.20 15.08
CA ARG A 411 7.68 13.87 16.09
C ARG A 411 6.41 13.41 15.37
N VAL A 412 6.08 12.14 15.54
CA VAL A 412 4.84 11.56 15.01
C VAL A 412 3.71 11.83 16.03
N SER A 413 2.58 12.34 15.56
CA SER A 413 1.38 12.54 16.35
C SER A 413 0.12 12.17 15.57
N ARG A 414 -1.00 12.00 16.28
CA ARG A 414 -2.30 11.84 15.62
C ARG A 414 -2.60 13.10 14.79
N PRO A 415 -3.15 12.96 13.57
CA PRO A 415 -3.61 14.10 12.78
C PRO A 415 -4.62 14.93 13.57
N ARG A 416 -4.56 16.26 13.43
CA ARG A 416 -5.63 17.12 13.94
C ARG A 416 -6.87 16.94 13.11
N VAL A 417 -8.02 16.92 13.78
CA VAL A 417 -9.32 16.91 13.13
C VAL A 417 -9.79 18.34 13.02
N THR A 418 -10.14 18.78 11.81
CA THR A 418 -10.75 20.09 11.61
C THR A 418 -12.20 20.02 12.05
N TYR A 419 -12.49 20.59 13.22
CA TYR A 419 -13.85 20.81 13.66
C TYR A 419 -14.43 22.05 12.97
N ARG A 420 -15.76 22.16 12.98
CA ARG A 420 -16.49 23.36 12.56
C ARG A 420 -17.40 23.81 13.69
N GLU A 421 -17.83 25.06 13.65
CA GLU A 421 -18.83 25.58 14.57
C GLU A 421 -20.14 25.88 13.82
N THR A 422 -21.28 25.69 14.48
CA THR A 422 -22.57 26.16 13.99
C THR A 422 -23.45 26.55 15.18
N ILE A 423 -24.70 26.93 14.93
CA ILE A 423 -25.67 27.34 15.95
C ILE A 423 -26.90 26.45 15.90
N ARG A 424 -27.60 26.24 17.01
CA ARG A 424 -28.87 25.49 17.02
C ARG A 424 -30.10 26.38 16.97
N GLN A 425 -29.99 27.61 17.46
CA GLN A 425 -31.13 28.49 17.69
C GLN A 425 -30.99 29.81 16.96
N ARG A 426 -32.12 30.51 16.84
CA ARG A 426 -32.15 31.86 16.27
C ARG A 426 -31.91 32.85 17.39
N ALA A 427 -31.00 33.80 17.20
CA ALA A 427 -30.70 34.82 18.19
C ALA A 427 -30.32 36.15 17.52
N SER A 428 -30.41 37.23 18.29
CA SER A 428 -30.05 38.57 17.84
C SER A 428 -28.90 39.15 18.64
N GLY A 429 -28.09 39.95 17.95
CA GLY A 429 -26.94 40.65 18.49
C GLY A 429 -26.83 42.05 17.92
N GLU A 430 -26.35 42.96 18.76
CA GLU A 430 -26.18 44.37 18.45
C GLU A 430 -24.70 44.73 18.59
N GLY A 431 -24.14 45.34 17.55
CA GLY A 431 -22.78 45.83 17.51
C GLY A 431 -22.77 47.34 17.37
N VAL A 432 -21.98 48.03 18.21
CA VAL A 432 -21.85 49.48 18.19
C VAL A 432 -20.38 49.84 18.12
N PHE A 433 -20.00 50.52 17.05
CA PHE A 433 -18.67 51.10 16.90
C PHE A 433 -18.78 52.62 16.93
N ASP A 434 -18.36 53.23 18.04
CA ASP A 434 -18.26 54.69 18.20
C ASP A 434 -16.89 55.02 18.77
N ARG A 435 -15.91 55.28 17.89
CA ARG A 435 -14.51 55.57 18.27
C ARG A 435 -13.85 56.53 17.29
N GLN A 436 -12.89 57.30 17.79
CA GLN A 436 -12.02 58.12 16.97
C GLN A 436 -10.78 57.31 16.54
N VAL A 437 -10.57 57.12 15.23
CA VAL A 437 -9.39 56.42 14.67
C VAL A 437 -8.75 57.33 13.62
N GLY A 438 -7.42 57.53 13.71
CA GLY A 438 -6.71 58.38 12.75
C GLY A 438 -7.18 59.85 12.73
N GLY A 439 -7.77 60.35 13.82
CA GLY A 439 -8.27 61.72 13.94
C GLY A 439 -9.70 61.95 13.42
N ARG A 440 -10.35 60.93 12.84
CA ARG A 440 -11.76 60.99 12.39
C ARG A 440 -12.66 60.16 13.32
N ASN A 441 -13.88 60.64 13.53
CA ASN A 441 -14.91 59.88 14.25
C ASN A 441 -15.48 58.81 13.32
N HIS A 442 -15.67 57.62 13.87
CA HIS A 442 -16.25 56.48 13.17
C HIS A 442 -17.44 55.95 13.96
N PHE A 443 -18.62 55.99 13.34
CA PHE A 443 -19.88 55.56 13.94
C PHE A 443 -20.61 54.51 13.10
N ALA A 444 -21.03 53.41 13.71
CA ALA A 444 -21.98 52.46 13.14
C ALA A 444 -22.70 51.68 14.25
N ARG A 445 -24.02 51.49 14.11
CA ARG A 445 -24.80 50.53 14.90
C ARG A 445 -25.42 49.52 13.96
N VAL A 446 -25.29 48.24 14.27
CA VAL A 446 -25.77 47.14 13.44
C VAL A 446 -26.54 46.16 14.32
N LEU A 447 -27.77 45.82 13.92
CA LEU A 447 -28.59 44.79 14.55
C LEU A 447 -28.74 43.61 13.59
N LEU A 448 -28.21 42.45 14.00
CA LEU A 448 -28.26 41.21 13.24
C LEU A 448 -29.11 40.16 13.96
N GLU A 449 -29.79 39.32 13.17
CA GLU A 449 -30.33 38.04 13.61
C GLU A 449 -29.56 36.92 12.92
N VAL A 450 -29.05 35.96 13.69
CA VAL A 450 -28.45 34.73 13.16
C VAL A 450 -29.44 33.58 13.29
N ALA A 451 -29.43 32.67 12.32
CA ALA A 451 -30.26 31.48 12.31
C ALA A 451 -29.50 30.29 11.69
N PRO A 452 -29.75 29.04 12.13
CA PRO A 452 -29.14 27.87 11.52
C PRO A 452 -29.64 27.65 10.09
N LEU A 453 -28.75 27.15 9.24
CA LEU A 453 -29.07 26.64 7.90
C LEU A 453 -29.03 25.10 7.88
N PRO A 454 -29.65 24.46 6.89
CA PRO A 454 -29.42 23.05 6.60
C PRO A 454 -27.94 22.76 6.33
N THR A 455 -27.50 21.56 6.66
CA THR A 455 -26.10 21.13 6.48
C THR A 455 -25.64 21.28 5.03
N GLY A 456 -24.53 21.98 4.80
CA GLY A 456 -23.92 22.17 3.48
C GLY A 456 -24.24 23.51 2.79
N ASP A 457 -25.11 24.34 3.37
CA ASP A 457 -25.45 25.67 2.84
C ASP A 457 -24.39 26.74 3.20
N ASN A 458 -23.43 26.43 4.08
CA ASN A 458 -22.30 27.27 4.50
C ASN A 458 -22.69 28.63 5.10
N PHE A 459 -22.93 29.65 4.28
CA PHE A 459 -23.27 31.00 4.77
C PHE A 459 -24.25 31.70 3.84
N ARG A 460 -25.28 32.30 4.45
CA ARG A 460 -26.25 33.14 3.74
C ARG A 460 -26.39 34.48 4.43
N PHE A 461 -26.20 35.56 3.69
CA PHE A 461 -26.49 36.91 4.17
C PHE A 461 -27.75 37.46 3.50
N THR A 462 -28.71 37.95 4.29
CA THR A 462 -29.91 38.61 3.75
C THR A 462 -30.12 39.96 4.40
N ASN A 463 -30.43 40.97 3.59
CA ASN A 463 -30.85 42.28 4.09
C ASN A 463 -32.38 42.31 4.18
N THR A 464 -32.91 42.45 5.40
CA THR A 464 -34.36 42.46 5.68
C THR A 464 -34.88 43.79 6.22
N MET A 465 -34.05 44.84 6.19
CA MET A 465 -34.41 46.17 6.66
C MET A 465 -35.66 46.69 5.92
N ARG A 466 -36.66 47.17 6.68
CA ARG A 466 -37.94 47.64 6.13
C ARG A 466 -37.95 49.12 5.75
N TYR A 467 -37.10 49.95 6.37
CA TYR A 467 -37.03 51.41 6.16
C TYR A 467 -35.62 51.93 6.42
N GLY A 468 -35.10 52.75 5.51
CA GLY A 468 -33.74 53.33 5.55
C GLY A 468 -32.86 52.75 4.46
N ASN A 469 -32.49 53.56 3.46
CA ASN A 469 -31.49 53.16 2.47
C ASN A 469 -30.12 53.22 3.12
N LEU A 470 -29.71 52.16 3.82
CA LEU A 470 -28.30 51.96 4.12
C LEU A 470 -27.57 51.84 2.77
N PRO A 471 -26.58 52.70 2.47
CA PRO A 471 -25.80 52.59 1.24
C PRO A 471 -25.31 51.14 0.99
N PRO A 472 -25.34 50.64 -0.25
CA PRO A 472 -24.93 49.27 -0.56
C PRO A 472 -23.51 48.93 -0.09
N GLU A 473 -22.62 49.91 -0.07
CA GLU A 473 -21.25 49.80 0.44
C GLU A 473 -21.19 49.44 1.93
N PHE A 474 -22.09 49.99 2.75
CA PHE A 474 -22.18 49.65 4.18
C PHE A 474 -22.84 48.29 4.40
N VAL A 475 -23.84 47.92 3.59
CA VAL A 475 -24.42 46.56 3.62
C VAL A 475 -23.33 45.51 3.32
N GLN A 476 -22.51 45.75 2.29
CA GLN A 476 -21.38 44.88 1.96
C GLN A 476 -20.32 44.87 3.06
N ALA A 477 -20.07 46.00 3.73
CA ALA A 477 -19.15 46.06 4.85
C ALA A 477 -19.62 45.21 6.04
N VAL A 478 -20.92 45.24 6.35
CA VAL A 478 -21.52 44.36 7.37
C VAL A 478 -21.39 42.89 6.97
N GLU A 479 -21.70 42.55 5.72
CA GLU A 479 -21.54 41.17 5.22
C GLU A 479 -20.08 40.69 5.34
N ARG A 480 -19.11 41.53 4.95
CA ARG A 480 -17.68 41.22 5.12
C ARG A 480 -17.34 41.00 6.59
N GLY A 481 -17.86 41.83 7.50
CA GLY A 481 -17.69 41.65 8.94
C GLY A 481 -18.25 40.32 9.44
N CYS A 482 -19.44 39.92 8.99
CA CYS A 482 -20.00 38.60 9.32
C CYS A 482 -19.10 37.46 8.80
N ARG A 483 -18.62 37.54 7.56
CA ARG A 483 -17.73 36.52 6.97
C ARG A 483 -16.41 36.41 7.71
N GLU A 484 -15.81 37.53 8.10
CA GLU A 484 -14.59 37.59 8.92
C GLU A 484 -14.82 36.96 10.29
N ALA A 485 -15.94 37.30 10.95
CA ALA A 485 -16.31 36.70 12.24
C ALA A 485 -16.52 35.18 12.14
N MET A 486 -16.99 34.68 10.99
CA MET A 486 -17.14 33.24 10.76
C MET A 486 -15.82 32.49 10.57
N GLU A 487 -14.70 33.16 10.30
CA GLU A 487 -13.41 32.47 10.18
C GLU A 487 -12.94 31.90 11.53
N SER A 488 -13.35 32.52 12.63
CA SER A 488 -13.05 32.08 14.00
C SER A 488 -14.29 32.16 14.88
N GLY A 489 -14.95 31.02 15.08
CA GLY A 489 -16.11 30.90 15.96
C GLY A 489 -15.83 31.23 17.43
N VAL A 490 -16.90 31.43 18.20
CA VAL A 490 -16.86 31.90 19.59
C VAL A 490 -16.62 30.78 20.61
N LEU A 491 -16.81 29.51 20.25
CA LEU A 491 -16.60 28.39 21.19
C LEU A 491 -15.13 28.01 21.32
N ALA A 492 -14.53 27.59 20.22
CA ALA A 492 -13.18 27.02 20.19
C ALA A 492 -12.31 27.62 19.08
N GLY A 493 -12.81 28.66 18.40
CA GLY A 493 -12.08 29.36 17.34
C GLY A 493 -12.06 28.61 16.01
N TYR A 494 -12.96 27.64 15.80
CA TYR A 494 -13.08 26.97 14.51
C TYR A 494 -13.98 27.76 13.57
N GLN A 495 -13.69 27.69 12.27
CA GLN A 495 -14.52 28.35 11.26
C GLN A 495 -15.96 27.83 11.33
N MET A 496 -16.90 28.77 11.33
CA MET A 496 -18.31 28.47 11.38
C MET A 496 -18.89 28.15 10.01
N ILE A 497 -19.88 27.26 9.98
CA ILE A 497 -20.64 26.87 8.80
C ILE A 497 -22.13 26.76 9.12
N ASP A 498 -22.93 26.69 8.06
CA ASP A 498 -24.38 26.54 8.07
C ASP A 498 -25.10 27.60 8.91
N VAL A 499 -24.74 28.87 8.72
CA VAL A 499 -25.35 30.02 9.40
C VAL A 499 -25.93 31.03 8.42
N GLU A 500 -27.14 31.50 8.68
CA GLU A 500 -27.76 32.64 8.02
C GLU A 500 -27.65 33.87 8.90
N ALA A 501 -27.14 34.99 8.37
CA ALA A 501 -27.15 36.29 9.01
C ALA A 501 -28.15 37.22 8.31
N ARG A 502 -29.08 37.78 9.08
CA ARG A 502 -30.11 38.71 8.60
C ARG A 502 -29.87 40.10 9.17
N LEU A 503 -29.69 41.09 8.30
CA LEU A 503 -29.64 42.49 8.70
C LEU A 503 -31.05 42.98 9.00
N LEU A 504 -31.31 43.27 10.29
CA LEU A 504 -32.61 43.72 10.77
C LEU A 504 -32.71 45.25 10.76
N ASP A 505 -31.68 45.92 11.28
CA ASP A 505 -31.64 47.37 11.46
C ASP A 505 -30.19 47.89 11.49
N ALA A 506 -29.99 49.16 11.15
CA ALA A 506 -28.68 49.80 11.17
C ALA A 506 -28.80 51.33 11.30
N ASP A 507 -28.02 51.93 12.21
CA ASP A 507 -27.90 53.39 12.32
C ASP A 507 -26.59 53.87 11.71
N TRP A 508 -26.68 54.96 10.96
CA TRP A 508 -25.54 55.62 10.34
C TRP A 508 -25.67 57.14 10.44
N ASP A 509 -24.53 57.82 10.35
CA ASP A 509 -24.39 59.27 10.34
C ASP A 509 -23.56 59.68 9.11
N GLU A 510 -23.97 60.72 8.39
CA GLU A 510 -23.37 61.09 7.10
C GLU A 510 -21.92 61.59 7.24
N GLU A 511 -21.54 62.15 8.40
CA GLU A 511 -20.20 62.70 8.63
C GLU A 511 -19.28 61.73 9.37
N ALA A 512 -19.85 60.86 10.22
CA ALA A 512 -19.10 59.96 11.09
C ALA A 512 -19.11 58.49 10.65
N SER A 513 -20.02 58.03 9.78
CA SER A 513 -20.03 56.61 9.37
C SER A 513 -18.97 56.26 8.34
N SER A 514 -18.43 55.05 8.46
CA SER A 514 -17.43 54.51 7.52
C SER A 514 -17.63 53.02 7.30
N GLU A 515 -17.12 52.48 6.18
CA GLU A 515 -17.12 51.04 5.91
C GLU A 515 -16.42 50.25 7.04
N LEU A 516 -15.32 50.78 7.59
CA LEU A 516 -14.61 50.16 8.71
C LEU A 516 -15.51 50.07 9.95
N ALA A 517 -16.28 51.12 10.26
CA ALA A 517 -17.19 51.13 11.39
C ALA A 517 -18.27 50.04 11.24
N PHE A 518 -18.86 49.93 10.04
CA PHE A 518 -19.87 48.92 9.74
C PHE A 518 -19.34 47.49 9.73
N GLN A 519 -18.11 47.28 9.25
CA GLN A 519 -17.46 45.98 9.30
C GLN A 519 -17.21 45.53 10.76
N VAL A 520 -16.64 46.40 11.60
CA VAL A 520 -16.37 46.07 13.01
C VAL A 520 -17.66 45.91 13.82
N ALA A 521 -18.66 46.78 13.59
CA ALA A 521 -19.98 46.63 14.20
C ALA A 521 -20.67 45.33 13.76
N GLY A 522 -20.50 44.92 12.49
CA GLY A 522 -20.96 43.63 11.97
C GLY A 522 -20.33 42.44 12.70
N VAL A 523 -19.01 42.44 12.89
CA VAL A 523 -18.29 41.39 13.66
C VAL A 523 -18.84 41.30 15.10
N GLN A 524 -19.01 42.44 15.77
CA GLN A 524 -19.52 42.46 17.16
C GLN A 524 -20.97 41.98 17.26
N ALA A 525 -21.84 42.46 16.35
CA ALA A 525 -23.24 42.06 16.30
C ALA A 525 -23.36 40.55 16.02
N PHE A 526 -22.55 40.02 15.10
CA PHE A 526 -22.54 38.61 14.76
C PHE A 526 -22.06 37.75 15.95
N ASN A 527 -20.92 38.06 16.55
CA ASN A 527 -20.40 37.30 17.70
C ASN A 527 -21.37 37.29 18.88
N GLN A 528 -21.97 38.45 19.21
CA GLN A 528 -22.96 38.52 20.29
C GLN A 528 -24.23 37.71 19.97
N ALA A 529 -24.65 37.69 18.70
CA ALA A 529 -25.79 36.87 18.27
C ALA A 529 -25.47 35.38 18.38
N VAL A 530 -24.29 34.95 17.93
CA VAL A 530 -23.84 33.55 17.97
C VAL A 530 -23.68 33.04 19.41
N GLU A 531 -23.11 33.83 20.32
CA GLU A 531 -23.00 33.47 21.75
C GLU A 531 -24.37 33.16 22.39
N ARG A 532 -25.44 33.81 21.90
CA ARG A 532 -26.81 33.62 22.37
C ARG A 532 -27.58 32.54 21.60
N ALA A 533 -27.01 32.01 20.52
CA ALA A 533 -27.66 31.12 19.56
C ALA A 533 -27.47 29.62 19.86
N ASP A 534 -26.99 29.28 21.07
CA ASP A 534 -26.59 27.92 21.44
C ASP A 534 -25.57 27.35 20.42
N PRO A 535 -24.34 27.90 20.39
CA PRO A 535 -23.33 27.45 19.45
C PRO A 535 -22.89 26.01 19.80
N VAL A 536 -22.51 25.25 18.77
CA VAL A 536 -22.10 23.84 18.90
C VAL A 536 -20.91 23.52 18.00
N LEU A 537 -20.15 22.50 18.38
CA LEU A 537 -19.08 21.94 17.56
C LEU A 537 -19.61 20.83 16.64
N LEU A 538 -19.11 20.82 15.42
CA LEU A 538 -19.33 19.78 14.42
C LEU A 538 -18.01 19.04 14.15
N GLU A 539 -18.09 17.71 14.05
CA GLU A 539 -16.99 16.84 13.63
C GLU A 539 -17.23 16.25 12.24
N PRO A 540 -16.15 15.97 11.47
CA PRO A 540 -16.27 15.32 10.19
C PRO A 540 -16.66 13.85 10.34
N VAL A 541 -17.73 13.48 9.64
CA VAL A 541 -18.24 12.12 9.53
C VAL A 541 -17.84 11.54 8.18
N MET A 542 -17.29 10.33 8.23
CA MET A 542 -16.76 9.59 7.10
C MET A 542 -17.77 8.53 6.65
N ASN A 543 -17.93 8.37 5.34
CA ASN A 543 -18.58 7.22 4.73
C ASN A 543 -17.56 6.09 4.65
N LEU A 544 -17.75 5.07 5.47
CA LEU A 544 -16.86 3.92 5.63
C LEU A 544 -17.45 2.70 4.91
N GLU A 545 -16.63 2.00 4.14
CA GLU A 545 -16.93 0.66 3.64
C GLU A 545 -15.87 -0.32 4.12
N VAL A 546 -16.29 -1.36 4.85
CA VAL A 546 -15.43 -2.43 5.38
C VAL A 546 -15.76 -3.75 4.70
N VAL A 547 -14.76 -4.44 4.16
CA VAL A 547 -14.92 -5.74 3.49
C VAL A 547 -14.17 -6.80 4.28
N VAL A 548 -14.90 -7.79 4.79
CA VAL A 548 -14.36 -8.83 5.68
C VAL A 548 -14.93 -10.21 5.34
N PRO A 549 -14.19 -11.31 5.60
CA PRO A 549 -14.77 -12.65 5.52
C PRO A 549 -15.93 -12.82 6.51
N GLU A 550 -16.94 -13.61 6.12
CA GLU A 550 -18.18 -13.83 6.91
C GLU A 550 -17.91 -14.27 8.36
N ALA A 551 -16.84 -15.03 8.59
CA ALA A 551 -16.45 -15.52 9.91
C ALA A 551 -16.14 -14.39 10.92
N TYR A 552 -15.73 -13.21 10.46
CA TYR A 552 -15.32 -12.08 11.32
C TYR A 552 -16.34 -10.94 11.36
N THR A 553 -17.46 -11.02 10.62
CA THR A 553 -18.46 -9.94 10.53
C THR A 553 -18.96 -9.51 11.91
N GLY A 554 -19.23 -10.47 12.81
CA GLY A 554 -19.77 -10.17 14.14
C GLY A 554 -18.84 -9.34 15.02
N GLU A 555 -17.55 -9.66 15.04
CA GLU A 555 -16.55 -8.93 15.83
C GLU A 555 -16.34 -7.51 15.28
N VAL A 556 -16.27 -7.38 13.96
CA VAL A 556 -16.09 -6.09 13.27
C VAL A 556 -17.30 -5.18 13.48
N MET A 557 -18.51 -5.72 13.45
CA MET A 557 -19.71 -4.97 13.82
C MET A 557 -19.67 -4.47 15.28
N GLY A 558 -19.17 -5.29 16.20
CA GLY A 558 -19.01 -4.92 17.60
C GLY A 558 -18.08 -3.71 17.76
N ASP A 559 -16.92 -3.73 17.09
CA ASP A 559 -15.95 -2.63 17.11
C ASP A 559 -16.51 -1.35 16.45
N LEU A 560 -17.18 -1.47 15.29
CA LEU A 560 -17.82 -0.32 14.64
C LEU A 560 -18.86 0.35 15.53
N ASN A 561 -19.70 -0.43 16.21
CA ASN A 561 -20.66 0.12 17.17
C ASN A 561 -19.97 0.79 18.37
N ALA A 562 -18.88 0.21 18.88
CA ALA A 562 -18.10 0.80 19.97
C ALA A 562 -17.46 2.15 19.57
N ARG A 563 -17.21 2.35 18.27
CA ARG A 563 -16.71 3.61 17.69
C ARG A 563 -17.80 4.63 17.38
N GLY A 564 -19.06 4.31 17.66
CA GLY A 564 -20.21 5.16 17.33
C GLY A 564 -20.51 5.21 15.84
N ALA A 565 -20.20 4.14 15.10
CA ALA A 565 -20.55 4.05 13.69
C ALA A 565 -22.04 3.75 13.51
N GLU A 566 -22.68 4.44 12.56
CA GLU A 566 -24.07 4.19 12.16
C GLU A 566 -24.09 3.29 10.93
N ILE A 567 -24.42 2.01 11.12
CA ILE A 567 -24.45 1.03 10.03
C ILE A 567 -25.61 1.34 9.08
N GLN A 568 -25.30 1.53 7.80
CA GLN A 568 -26.26 1.85 6.75
C GLN A 568 -26.72 0.58 6.02
N GLU A 569 -25.76 -0.23 5.58
CA GLU A 569 -26.04 -1.39 4.72
C GLU A 569 -25.02 -2.50 4.98
N MET A 570 -25.48 -3.74 4.84
CA MET A 570 -24.63 -4.91 4.77
C MET A 570 -24.95 -5.69 3.49
N ALA A 571 -23.94 -5.91 2.66
CA ALA A 571 -24.09 -6.61 1.39
C ALA A 571 -23.12 -7.80 1.32
N LEU A 572 -23.64 -8.96 0.90
CA LEU A 572 -22.81 -10.11 0.54
C LEU A 572 -22.12 -9.82 -0.80
N ARG A 573 -20.79 -10.00 -0.83
CA ARG A 573 -19.99 -9.94 -2.05
C ARG A 573 -19.63 -11.34 -2.52
N ALA A 574 -19.32 -11.45 -3.82
CA ALA A 574 -18.82 -12.69 -4.39
C ALA A 574 -17.55 -13.14 -3.64
N GLY A 575 -17.43 -14.45 -3.41
CA GLY A 575 -16.26 -15.04 -2.73
C GLY A 575 -16.34 -15.10 -1.20
N GLY A 576 -17.54 -15.11 -0.61
CA GLY A 576 -17.72 -15.34 0.84
C GLY A 576 -17.27 -14.17 1.72
N THR A 577 -17.25 -12.96 1.17
CA THR A 577 -16.94 -11.72 1.89
C THR A 577 -18.19 -10.88 2.07
N GLN A 578 -18.22 -10.10 3.15
CA GLN A 578 -19.31 -9.22 3.52
C GLN A 578 -18.80 -7.78 3.52
N ALA A 579 -19.51 -6.91 2.82
CA ALA A 579 -19.27 -5.48 2.83
C ALA A 579 -20.23 -4.80 3.82
N ILE A 580 -19.69 -3.99 4.72
CA ILE A 580 -20.41 -3.22 5.73
C ILE A 580 -20.21 -1.75 5.42
N ARG A 581 -21.29 -1.02 5.14
CA ARG A 581 -21.28 0.43 4.93
C ARG A 581 -21.78 1.14 6.18
N ALA A 582 -21.05 2.15 6.64
CA ALA A 582 -21.38 2.87 7.86
C ALA A 582 -20.93 4.33 7.81
N TYR A 583 -21.61 5.19 8.56
CA TYR A 583 -21.11 6.54 8.86
C TYR A 583 -20.36 6.51 10.18
N VAL A 584 -19.17 7.09 10.23
CA VAL A 584 -18.34 7.06 11.44
C VAL A 584 -17.58 8.38 11.64
N PRO A 585 -17.48 8.90 12.88
CA PRO A 585 -16.68 10.08 13.14
C PRO A 585 -15.19 9.83 12.86
N LEU A 586 -14.55 10.69 12.05
CA LEU A 586 -13.13 10.55 11.67
C LEU A 586 -12.23 10.41 12.90
N ALA A 587 -12.54 11.16 13.95
CA ALA A 587 -11.76 11.20 15.17
C ALA A 587 -11.78 9.88 15.97
N ARG A 588 -12.69 8.95 15.66
CA ARG A 588 -12.77 7.59 16.24
C ARG A 588 -12.09 6.52 15.36
N MET A 589 -11.60 6.91 14.17
CA MET A 589 -11.01 6.01 13.19
C MET A 589 -9.48 5.97 13.22
N PHE A 590 -8.84 6.78 14.07
CA PHE A 590 -7.39 6.70 14.25
C PHE A 590 -6.98 5.32 14.78
N GLY A 591 -6.09 4.65 14.05
CA GLY A 591 -5.65 3.28 14.37
C GLY A 591 -6.58 2.16 13.89
N TYR A 592 -7.73 2.48 13.26
CA TYR A 592 -8.72 1.49 12.85
C TYR A 592 -8.15 0.41 11.92
N ALA A 593 -7.20 0.75 11.05
CA ALA A 593 -6.54 -0.22 10.18
C ALA A 593 -5.87 -1.36 10.98
N THR A 594 -5.19 -1.03 12.08
CA THR A 594 -4.50 -1.99 12.95
C THR A 594 -5.51 -2.83 13.73
N ASP A 595 -6.56 -2.19 14.27
CA ASP A 595 -7.61 -2.87 15.02
C ASP A 595 -8.40 -3.84 14.13
N LEU A 596 -8.82 -3.39 12.94
CA LEU A 596 -9.51 -4.22 11.94
C LEU A 596 -8.67 -5.44 11.54
N ARG A 597 -7.37 -5.26 11.29
CA ARG A 597 -6.48 -6.38 10.97
C ARG A 597 -6.35 -7.35 12.14
N SER A 598 -6.31 -6.87 13.37
CA SER A 598 -6.26 -7.73 14.54
C SER A 598 -7.53 -8.58 14.67
N LEU A 599 -8.71 -7.97 14.48
CA LEU A 599 -10.01 -8.64 14.52
C LEU A 599 -10.19 -9.65 13.37
N THR A 600 -9.63 -9.37 12.20
CA THR A 600 -9.85 -10.15 10.98
C THR A 600 -8.67 -11.04 10.59
N GLN A 601 -7.66 -11.15 11.45
CA GLN A 601 -6.38 -11.82 11.16
C GLN A 601 -5.73 -11.33 9.85
N GLY A 602 -5.83 -10.03 9.59
CA GLY A 602 -5.28 -9.37 8.41
C GLY A 602 -6.09 -9.51 7.12
N ARG A 603 -7.27 -10.15 7.16
CA ARG A 603 -8.12 -10.38 5.98
C ARG A 603 -9.12 -9.26 5.69
N GLY A 604 -9.32 -8.34 6.62
CA GLY A 604 -10.20 -7.20 6.46
C GLY A 604 -9.57 -6.04 5.72
N MET A 605 -10.36 -5.39 4.87
CA MET A 605 -10.01 -4.15 4.18
C MET A 605 -11.07 -3.09 4.46
N PHE A 606 -10.70 -1.82 4.41
CA PHE A 606 -11.68 -0.73 4.51
C PHE A 606 -11.29 0.44 3.62
N THR A 607 -12.27 1.26 3.27
CA THR A 607 -12.11 2.53 2.57
C THR A 607 -12.98 3.58 3.25
N MET A 608 -12.54 4.84 3.24
CA MET A 608 -13.27 5.92 3.91
C MET A 608 -13.16 7.23 3.12
N GLU A 609 -14.30 7.89 2.92
CA GLU A 609 -14.40 9.19 2.25
C GLU A 609 -15.18 10.19 3.11
N PHE A 610 -14.89 11.48 2.99
CA PHE A 610 -15.63 12.50 3.72
C PHE A 610 -17.09 12.53 3.23
N HIS A 611 -18.05 12.52 4.16
CA HIS A 611 -19.47 12.65 3.83
C HIS A 611 -20.02 14.01 4.20
N HIS A 612 -19.99 14.36 5.49
CA HIS A 612 -20.57 15.60 6.02
C HIS A 612 -20.00 15.94 7.40
N PHE A 613 -20.35 17.11 7.92
CA PHE A 613 -20.13 17.47 9.31
C PHE A 613 -21.38 17.14 10.14
N ALA A 614 -21.19 16.53 11.31
CA ALA A 614 -22.26 16.24 12.26
C ALA A 614 -21.91 16.76 13.65
N GLU A 615 -22.92 16.97 14.49
CA GLU A 615 -22.74 17.51 15.83
C GLU A 615 -21.91 16.57 16.71
N VAL A 616 -21.00 17.16 17.49
CA VAL A 616 -20.17 16.43 18.44
C VAL A 616 -20.99 16.10 19.69
N ASP A 617 -20.87 14.87 20.20
CA ASP A 617 -21.46 14.48 21.48
C ASP A 617 -21.08 15.45 22.61
N GLN A 618 -22.04 15.79 23.47
CA GLN A 618 -21.88 16.81 24.52
C GLN A 618 -20.65 16.61 25.42
N GLN A 619 -20.39 15.36 25.84
CA GLN A 619 -19.21 15.03 26.66
C GLN A 619 -17.88 15.33 25.95
N ARG A 620 -17.85 15.15 24.63
CA ARG A 620 -16.65 15.37 23.81
C ARG A 620 -16.49 16.85 23.47
N MET A 621 -17.59 17.55 23.23
CA MET A 621 -17.60 19.00 23.08
C MET A 621 -16.98 19.67 24.32
N GLU A 622 -17.39 19.27 25.52
CA GLU A 622 -16.81 19.78 26.78
C GLU A 622 -15.31 19.48 26.89
N ALA A 623 -14.88 18.27 26.53
CA ALA A 623 -13.46 17.90 26.53
C ALA A 623 -12.62 18.77 25.59
N ILE A 624 -13.12 19.05 24.38
CA ILE A 624 -12.42 19.88 23.37
C ILE A 624 -12.36 21.34 23.80
N VAL A 625 -13.47 21.89 24.32
CA VAL A 625 -13.58 23.32 24.69
C VAL A 625 -12.80 23.63 25.96
N TYR A 626 -12.82 22.74 26.97
CA TYR A 626 -12.23 22.99 28.28
C TYR A 626 -10.90 22.26 28.55
N GLY A 627 -10.34 21.57 27.54
CA GLY A 627 -9.02 20.94 27.62
C GLY A 627 -8.98 19.65 28.45
N GLY A 628 -10.09 18.91 28.52
CA GLY A 628 -10.14 17.61 29.15
C GLY A 628 -9.49 16.55 28.26
N GLY A 629 -8.33 16.04 28.65
CA GLY A 629 -7.63 14.99 27.90
C GLY A 629 -8.46 13.72 27.72
N TRP A 630 -8.63 13.31 26.46
CA TRP A 630 -9.10 11.99 26.02
C TRP A 630 -8.10 11.40 25.03
#